data_AF-A0A1U7LGD9-F1
#
_entry.id   AF-A0A1U7LGD9-F1
#
_cell.length_a   1.000
_cell.length_b   1.000
_cell.length_c   1.000
_cell.angle_alpha   90.00
_cell.angle_beta   90.00
_cell.angle_gamma   90.00
#
_symmetry.space_group_name_H-M   'P 1'
#
loop_
_entity.id
_entity.type
_entity.pdbx_description
1 polymer ?
#
loop_
_entity_poly.entity_id
_entity_poly.type
_entity_poly.pdbx_seq_one_letter_code
_entity_poly.pdbx_strand_id
1 'polypeptide(L)'
;MASSSVVWMNSGVLIYAAQSIGLHREPSKIGLSGTECELRRRMWVAILVYENTTAWYNGMRSQIHPGDYDCIHPAYLPELDGADENSRFRTLWSVQMSKMLLYFNEIYREAYCTKRTCVYRAGALDRQIQELELKTYEMLSADFESGTIESQFRELAFEVLLCRLYLCVQIPFLRKMNKFSCKRTLEVAQRSIRSLIKFNDCALETISYRWYGQIWILTSPLLATIVMSIALVKLDKDNENLWSLVGHAYEILSTAPEFQVLKGAEMACWVIKTINNERNCRGEIINNLDTFCGIEPMTKTLLQMFRKDELFM
;
A
#
# COMPACT_ATOMS: atom_id res chain seq x y z
N MET A 1 -7.99 13.43 -17.57
CA MET A 1 -7.87 12.03 -17.12
C MET A 1 -9.20 11.34 -17.36
N ALA A 2 -9.19 10.08 -17.80
CA ALA A 2 -10.43 9.29 -17.91
C ALA A 2 -11.10 9.17 -16.54
N SER A 3 -12.44 9.06 -16.50
CA SER A 3 -13.14 8.82 -15.24
C SER A 3 -12.72 7.47 -14.65
N SER A 4 -12.78 7.34 -13.34
CA SER A 4 -12.44 6.08 -12.64
C SER A 4 -13.27 4.90 -13.15
N SER A 5 -14.52 5.15 -13.54
CA SER A 5 -15.40 4.16 -14.19
C SER A 5 -14.87 3.66 -15.53
N VAL A 6 -14.32 4.54 -16.37
CA VAL A 6 -13.74 4.15 -17.67
C VAL A 6 -12.46 3.35 -17.47
N VAL A 7 -11.60 3.75 -16.52
CA VAL A 7 -10.38 2.99 -16.17
C VAL A 7 -10.75 1.57 -15.74
N TRP A 8 -11.79 1.43 -14.91
CA TRP A 8 -12.26 0.12 -14.48
C TRP A 8 -12.83 -0.74 -15.62
N MET A 9 -13.69 -0.16 -16.47
CA MET A 9 -14.24 -0.87 -17.63
C MET A 9 -13.13 -1.36 -18.57
N ASN A 10 -12.12 -0.52 -18.83
CA ASN A 10 -10.98 -0.88 -19.66
C ASN A 10 -10.13 -2.00 -19.04
N SER A 11 -10.00 -2.04 -17.72
CA SER A 11 -9.37 -3.18 -17.03
C SER A 11 -10.09 -4.48 -17.33
N GLY A 12 -11.42 -4.49 -17.30
CA GLY A 12 -12.21 -5.68 -17.66
C GLY A 12 -11.95 -6.14 -19.09
N VAL A 13 -11.95 -5.22 -20.06
CA VAL A 13 -11.62 -5.53 -21.47
C VAL A 13 -10.22 -6.13 -21.61
N LEU A 14 -9.22 -5.56 -20.92
CA LEU A 14 -7.85 -6.07 -20.92
C LEU A 14 -7.78 -7.51 -20.39
N ILE A 15 -8.52 -7.83 -19.33
CA ILE A 15 -8.57 -9.18 -18.76
C ILE A 15 -9.15 -10.16 -19.78
N TYR A 16 -10.30 -9.84 -20.38
CA TYR A 16 -10.93 -10.72 -21.37
C TYR A 16 -10.02 -10.95 -22.59
N ALA A 17 -9.33 -9.91 -23.06
CA ALA A 17 -8.36 -10.03 -24.15
C ALA A 17 -7.17 -10.92 -23.76
N ALA A 18 -6.66 -10.80 -22.53
CA ALA A 18 -5.58 -11.63 -22.04
C ALA A 18 -6.00 -13.10 -21.84
N GLN A 19 -7.22 -13.31 -21.36
CA GLN A 19 -7.78 -14.65 -21.16
C GLN A 19 -8.04 -15.36 -22.50
N SER A 20 -8.52 -14.64 -23.52
CA SER A 20 -8.80 -15.21 -24.84
C SER A 20 -7.56 -15.74 -25.56
N ILE A 21 -6.38 -15.17 -25.29
CA ILE A 21 -5.09 -15.65 -25.81
C ILE A 21 -4.35 -16.58 -24.81
N GLY A 22 -4.99 -16.94 -23.71
CA GLY A 22 -4.51 -17.93 -22.75
C GLY A 22 -3.41 -17.45 -21.79
N LEU A 23 -3.25 -16.14 -21.52
CA LEU A 23 -2.20 -15.65 -20.60
C LEU A 23 -2.39 -16.11 -19.15
N HIS A 24 -3.63 -16.38 -18.75
CA HIS A 24 -3.99 -16.92 -17.43
C HIS A 24 -3.59 -18.38 -17.22
N ARG A 25 -3.17 -19.07 -18.29
CA ARG A 25 -2.76 -20.47 -18.25
C ARG A 25 -1.25 -20.58 -18.08
N GLU A 26 -0.82 -21.56 -17.28
CA GLU A 26 0.60 -21.83 -17.07
C GLU A 26 1.30 -22.24 -18.39
N PRO A 27 2.20 -21.39 -18.95
CA PRO A 27 2.78 -21.61 -20.26
C PRO A 27 3.68 -22.85 -20.35
N SER A 28 4.28 -23.30 -19.24
CA SER A 28 5.08 -24.54 -19.24
C SER A 28 4.25 -25.80 -19.49
N LYS A 29 2.94 -25.78 -19.24
CA LYS A 29 2.03 -26.91 -19.51
C LYS A 29 1.65 -27.06 -20.98
N ILE A 30 1.96 -26.06 -21.81
CA ILE A 30 1.64 -26.04 -23.25
C ILE A 30 2.89 -26.07 -24.14
N GLY A 31 4.06 -26.40 -23.57
CA GLY A 31 5.29 -26.70 -24.32
C GLY A 31 6.03 -25.48 -24.89
N LEU A 32 5.83 -24.29 -24.32
CA LEU A 32 6.56 -23.08 -24.73
C LEU A 32 8.00 -23.08 -24.19
N SER A 33 8.88 -22.31 -24.85
CA SER A 33 10.26 -22.16 -24.40
C SER A 33 10.35 -21.45 -23.04
N GLY A 34 11.47 -21.58 -22.32
CA GLY A 34 11.68 -20.93 -21.03
C GLY A 34 11.48 -19.41 -21.08
N THR A 35 12.04 -18.75 -22.11
CA THR A 35 11.89 -17.31 -22.33
C THR A 35 10.45 -16.91 -22.61
N GLU A 36 9.74 -17.64 -23.47
CA GLU A 36 8.32 -17.37 -23.77
C GLU A 36 7.43 -17.60 -22.55
N CYS A 37 7.75 -18.62 -21.73
CA CYS A 37 7.06 -18.86 -20.47
C CYS A 37 7.17 -17.65 -19.55
N GLU A 38 8.39 -17.13 -19.36
CA GLU A 38 8.61 -15.97 -18.49
C GLU A 38 7.94 -14.69 -19.01
N LEU A 39 8.00 -14.42 -20.30
CA LEU A 39 7.30 -13.28 -20.90
C LEU A 39 5.78 -13.35 -20.67
N ARG A 40 5.18 -14.53 -20.83
CA ARG A 40 3.74 -14.73 -20.57
C ARG A 40 3.39 -14.58 -19.09
N ARG A 41 4.18 -15.16 -18.17
CA ARG A 41 4.00 -15.01 -16.72
C ARG A 41 4.05 -13.54 -16.30
N ARG A 42 5.02 -12.78 -16.83
CA ARG A 42 5.18 -11.34 -16.54
C ARG A 42 4.00 -10.53 -17.04
N MET A 43 3.56 -10.80 -18.27
CA MET A 43 2.40 -10.12 -18.85
C MET A 43 1.12 -10.39 -18.03
N TRP A 44 0.89 -11.65 -17.63
CA TRP A 44 -0.26 -11.99 -16.80
C TRP A 44 -0.21 -11.34 -15.42
N VAL A 45 0.94 -11.41 -14.73
CA VAL A 45 1.08 -10.77 -13.41
C VAL A 45 0.95 -9.26 -13.49
N ALA A 46 1.45 -8.61 -14.55
CA ALA A 46 1.25 -7.18 -14.75
C ALA A 46 -0.24 -6.81 -14.87
N ILE A 47 -1.03 -7.64 -15.57
CA ILE A 47 -2.49 -7.47 -15.69
C ILE A 47 -3.17 -7.69 -14.33
N LEU A 48 -2.79 -8.73 -13.58
CA LEU A 48 -3.32 -8.97 -12.24
C LEU A 48 -3.04 -7.79 -11.29
N VAL A 49 -1.82 -7.26 -11.30
CA VAL A 49 -1.44 -6.11 -10.47
C VAL A 49 -2.22 -4.86 -10.88
N TYR A 50 -2.29 -4.57 -12.18
CA TYR A 50 -3.03 -3.41 -12.70
C TYR A 50 -4.51 -3.47 -12.31
N GLU A 51 -5.14 -4.63 -12.51
CA GLU A 51 -6.55 -4.79 -12.16
C GLU A 51 -6.78 -4.71 -10.66
N ASN A 52 -5.98 -5.41 -9.86
CA ASN A 52 -6.17 -5.44 -8.42
C ASN A 52 -5.97 -4.06 -7.78
N THR A 53 -4.95 -3.32 -8.22
CA THR A 53 -4.74 -1.94 -7.77
C THR A 53 -5.89 -1.05 -8.22
N THR A 54 -6.38 -1.18 -9.46
CA THR A 54 -7.55 -0.43 -9.94
C THR A 54 -8.81 -0.75 -9.13
N ALA A 55 -9.08 -2.02 -8.84
CA ALA A 55 -10.20 -2.45 -8.02
C ALA A 55 -10.10 -1.85 -6.61
N TRP A 56 -8.93 -1.95 -5.98
CA TRP A 56 -8.63 -1.34 -4.68
C TRP A 56 -8.90 0.16 -4.66
N TYR A 57 -8.37 0.89 -5.64
CA TYR A 57 -8.59 2.33 -5.76
C TYR A 57 -10.04 2.70 -5.98
N ASN A 58 -10.88 1.81 -6.51
CA ASN A 58 -12.31 2.09 -6.62
C ASN A 58 -13.13 1.53 -5.45
N GLY A 59 -12.47 0.99 -4.41
CA GLY A 59 -13.16 0.34 -3.29
C GLY A 59 -13.97 -0.87 -3.71
N MET A 60 -13.53 -1.57 -4.76
CA MET A 60 -14.17 -2.75 -5.32
C MET A 60 -13.31 -4.00 -5.13
N ARG A 61 -13.95 -5.16 -5.22
CA ARG A 61 -13.25 -6.45 -5.28
C ARG A 61 -12.66 -6.64 -6.68
N SER A 62 -11.52 -7.32 -6.75
CA SER A 62 -10.97 -7.81 -8.02
C SER A 62 -11.98 -8.70 -8.76
N GLN A 63 -12.05 -8.55 -10.08
CA GLN A 63 -12.81 -9.37 -11.01
C GLN A 63 -12.19 -10.75 -11.21
N ILE A 64 -10.90 -10.92 -10.90
CA ILE A 64 -10.19 -12.18 -11.09
C ILE A 64 -10.12 -12.93 -9.76
N HIS A 65 -10.70 -14.12 -9.72
CA HIS A 65 -10.51 -15.01 -8.60
C HIS A 65 -9.17 -15.76 -8.73
N PRO A 66 -8.44 -16.04 -7.63
CA PRO A 66 -7.24 -16.89 -7.67
C PRO A 66 -7.46 -18.30 -8.24
N GLY A 67 -8.72 -18.74 -8.36
CA GLY A 67 -9.09 -20.00 -8.99
C GLY A 67 -9.27 -19.93 -10.51
N ASP A 68 -9.25 -18.73 -11.10
CA ASP A 68 -9.52 -18.51 -12.53
C ASP A 68 -8.25 -18.59 -13.38
N TYR A 69 -7.09 -18.76 -12.76
CA TYR A 69 -5.79 -18.86 -13.43
C TYR A 69 -4.88 -19.86 -12.71
N ASP A 70 -3.98 -20.49 -13.46
CA ASP A 70 -2.96 -21.39 -12.92
C ASP A 70 -1.52 -20.94 -13.25
N CYS A 71 -1.39 -19.81 -13.93
CA CYS A 71 -0.12 -19.15 -14.24
C CYS A 71 0.61 -18.73 -12.95
N ILE A 72 1.85 -19.20 -12.80
CA ILE A 72 2.67 -18.92 -11.60
C ILE A 72 3.36 -17.56 -11.70
N HIS A 73 3.93 -17.09 -10.58
CA HIS A 73 4.73 -15.86 -10.57
C HIS A 73 5.98 -15.99 -11.46
N PRO A 74 6.40 -14.89 -12.12
CA PRO A 74 7.65 -14.84 -12.86
C PRO A 74 8.85 -15.23 -12.00
N ALA A 75 9.84 -15.81 -12.65
CA ALA A 75 11.15 -16.08 -12.11
C ALA A 75 12.20 -15.17 -12.76
N TYR A 76 13.36 -15.07 -12.11
CA TYR A 76 14.56 -14.51 -12.71
C TYR A 76 15.11 -15.50 -13.75
N LEU A 77 15.39 -15.00 -14.94
CA LEU A 77 15.95 -15.75 -16.06
C LEU A 77 17.11 -14.95 -16.66
N PRO A 78 18.39 -15.35 -16.43
CA PRO A 78 19.56 -14.58 -16.88
C PRO A 78 19.55 -14.21 -18.36
N GLU A 79 19.02 -15.08 -19.22
CA GLU A 79 18.91 -14.88 -20.67
C GLU A 79 17.99 -13.73 -21.05
N LEU A 80 17.00 -13.42 -20.21
CA LEU A 80 16.02 -12.36 -20.44
C LEU A 80 16.32 -11.11 -19.62
N ASP A 81 16.84 -11.29 -18.40
CA ASP A 81 16.98 -10.21 -17.41
C ASP A 81 18.38 -9.61 -17.37
N GLY A 82 19.40 -10.36 -17.82
CA GLY A 82 20.81 -10.04 -17.63
C GLY A 82 21.43 -10.87 -16.51
N ALA A 83 22.67 -11.31 -16.71
CA ALA A 83 23.37 -12.24 -15.82
C ALA A 83 24.06 -11.56 -14.62
N ASP A 84 24.06 -10.23 -14.55
CA ASP A 84 24.66 -9.49 -13.43
C ASP A 84 23.71 -9.43 -12.21
N GLU A 85 24.30 -9.27 -11.02
CA GLU A 85 23.52 -9.22 -9.76
C GLU A 85 22.53 -8.06 -9.72
N ASN A 86 22.84 -6.90 -10.33
CA ASN A 86 21.90 -5.77 -10.32
C ASN A 86 20.64 -6.10 -11.16
N SER A 87 20.83 -6.72 -12.33
CA SER A 87 19.73 -7.25 -13.15
C SER A 87 18.88 -8.29 -12.42
N ARG A 88 19.53 -9.19 -11.67
CA ARG A 88 18.84 -10.15 -10.80
C ARG A 88 18.03 -9.44 -9.71
N PHE A 89 18.61 -8.49 -8.99
CA PHE A 89 17.92 -7.76 -7.93
C PHE A 89 16.75 -6.94 -8.43
N ARG A 90 16.87 -6.25 -9.58
CA ARG A 90 15.75 -5.53 -10.21
C ARG A 90 14.57 -6.45 -10.50
N THR A 91 14.85 -7.64 -11.05
CA THR A 91 13.81 -8.61 -11.38
C THR A 91 13.14 -9.16 -10.13
N LEU A 92 13.94 -9.59 -9.16
CA LEU A 92 13.41 -10.10 -7.89
C LEU A 92 12.61 -9.03 -7.13
N TRP A 93 13.08 -7.78 -7.12
CA TRP A 93 12.35 -6.64 -6.57
C TRP A 93 10.97 -6.49 -7.24
N SER A 94 10.92 -6.49 -8.58
CA SER A 94 9.65 -6.37 -9.32
C SER A 94 8.68 -7.52 -9.02
N VAL A 95 9.19 -8.75 -8.91
CA VAL A 95 8.39 -9.93 -8.57
C VAL A 95 7.81 -9.82 -7.15
N GLN A 96 8.62 -9.41 -6.16
CA GLN A 96 8.15 -9.26 -4.79
C GLN A 96 7.19 -8.08 -4.63
N MET A 97 7.43 -6.94 -5.30
CA MET A 97 6.49 -5.82 -5.37
C MET A 97 5.15 -6.27 -5.93
N SER A 98 5.16 -7.04 -7.01
CA SER A 98 3.93 -7.57 -7.62
C SER A 98 3.17 -8.47 -6.66
N LYS A 99 3.86 -9.35 -5.92
CA LYS A 99 3.24 -10.20 -4.89
C LYS A 99 2.58 -9.37 -3.79
N MET A 100 3.27 -8.35 -3.27
CA MET A 100 2.73 -7.43 -2.27
C MET A 100 1.47 -6.71 -2.78
N LEU A 101 1.51 -6.20 -4.01
CA LEU A 101 0.36 -5.52 -4.61
C LEU A 101 -0.85 -6.45 -4.78
N LEU A 102 -0.65 -7.77 -4.93
CA LEU A 102 -1.75 -8.73 -5.03
C LEU A 102 -2.44 -9.02 -3.69
N TYR A 103 -1.78 -8.76 -2.55
CA TYR A 103 -2.41 -8.90 -1.23
C TYR A 103 -3.58 -7.93 -1.02
N PHE A 104 -3.65 -6.81 -1.73
CA PHE A 104 -4.79 -5.91 -1.63
C PHE A 104 -6.14 -6.60 -1.91
N ASN A 105 -6.17 -7.62 -2.79
CA ASN A 105 -7.39 -8.37 -3.07
C ASN A 105 -7.82 -9.18 -1.85
N GLU A 106 -6.87 -9.85 -1.22
CA GLU A 106 -7.12 -10.69 -0.05
C GLU A 106 -7.52 -9.84 1.15
N ILE A 107 -6.83 -8.72 1.37
CA ILE A 107 -7.17 -7.73 2.38
C ILE A 107 -8.60 -7.23 2.16
N TYR A 108 -8.95 -6.85 0.92
CA TYR A 108 -10.30 -6.41 0.60
C TYR A 108 -11.33 -7.49 0.93
N ARG A 109 -11.09 -8.73 0.50
CA ARG A 109 -11.99 -9.88 0.72
C ARG A 109 -12.22 -10.16 2.19
N GLU A 110 -11.19 -10.12 3.02
CA GLU A 110 -11.27 -10.52 4.43
C GLU A 110 -11.63 -9.37 5.38
N ALA A 111 -11.29 -8.12 5.05
CA ALA A 111 -11.40 -6.99 5.95
C ALA A 111 -12.40 -5.90 5.50
N TYR A 112 -12.76 -5.83 4.21
CA TYR A 112 -13.60 -4.75 3.66
C TYR A 112 -14.85 -5.22 2.91
N CYS A 113 -14.94 -6.50 2.57
CA CYS A 113 -16.16 -7.07 2.01
C CYS A 113 -17.33 -6.95 3.01
N THR A 114 -18.58 -7.00 2.53
CA THR A 114 -19.80 -6.90 3.36
C THR A 114 -19.94 -7.98 4.42
N LYS A 115 -19.09 -9.02 4.39
CA LYS A 115 -19.04 -10.07 5.41
C LYS A 115 -18.51 -9.50 6.73
N ARG A 116 -18.96 -10.09 7.85
CA ARG A 116 -18.50 -9.69 9.19
C ARG A 116 -16.98 -9.86 9.32
N THR A 117 -16.29 -8.76 9.65
CA THR A 117 -14.84 -8.76 9.86
C THR A 117 -14.44 -9.64 11.04
N CYS A 118 -13.42 -10.48 10.84
CA CYS A 118 -12.94 -11.47 11.79
C CYS A 118 -11.49 -11.19 12.18
N VAL A 119 -11.25 -10.94 13.48
CA VAL A 119 -9.91 -10.63 14.02
C VAL A 119 -8.92 -11.76 13.74
N TYR A 120 -9.38 -13.03 13.79
CA TYR A 120 -8.53 -14.17 13.47
C TYR A 120 -8.01 -14.14 12.03
N ARG A 121 -8.86 -13.74 11.07
CA ARG A 121 -8.46 -13.64 9.66
C ARG A 121 -7.49 -12.49 9.42
N ALA A 122 -7.69 -11.37 10.11
CA ALA A 122 -6.73 -10.27 10.09
C ALA A 122 -5.37 -10.67 10.67
N GLY A 123 -5.36 -11.41 11.79
CA GLY A 123 -4.13 -11.96 12.34
C GLY A 123 -3.46 -12.99 11.41
N ALA A 124 -4.23 -13.73 10.62
CA ALA A 124 -3.68 -14.63 9.61
C ALA A 124 -3.04 -13.86 8.44
N LEU A 125 -3.72 -12.82 7.93
CA LEU A 125 -3.16 -11.94 6.90
C LEU A 125 -1.91 -11.20 7.38
N ASP A 126 -1.91 -10.68 8.61
CA ASP A 126 -0.76 -10.01 9.21
C ASP A 126 0.46 -10.94 9.25
N ARG A 127 0.28 -12.21 9.65
CA ARG A 127 1.34 -13.23 9.61
C ARG A 127 1.83 -13.52 8.20
N GLN A 128 0.94 -13.62 7.22
CA GLN A 128 1.34 -13.84 5.82
C GLN A 128 2.15 -12.68 5.26
N ILE A 129 1.77 -11.44 5.58
CA ILE A 129 2.54 -10.24 5.21
C ILE A 129 3.90 -10.25 5.92
N GLN A 130 3.96 -10.67 7.19
CA GLN A 130 5.23 -10.79 7.93
C GLN A 130 6.16 -11.85 7.32
N GLU A 131 5.62 -13.00 6.91
CA GLU A 131 6.40 -14.01 6.19
C GLU A 131 6.91 -13.49 4.83
N LEU A 132 6.09 -12.70 4.13
CA LEU A 132 6.49 -12.05 2.88
C LEU A 132 7.61 -11.02 3.09
N GLU A 133 7.49 -10.21 4.14
CA GLU A 133 8.51 -9.23 4.55
C GLU A 133 9.84 -9.92 4.82
N LEU A 134 9.85 -10.97 5.66
CA LEU A 134 11.06 -11.72 5.99
C LEU A 134 11.72 -12.32 4.74
N LYS A 135 10.95 -13.02 3.90
CA LYS A 135 11.47 -13.61 2.64
C LYS A 135 12.01 -12.55 1.67
N THR A 136 11.42 -11.35 1.67
CA THR A 136 11.87 -10.25 0.81
C THR A 136 13.20 -9.71 1.30
N TYR A 137 13.35 -9.49 2.62
CA TYR A 137 14.62 -9.07 3.20
C TYR A 137 15.73 -10.12 3.02
N GLU A 138 15.43 -11.41 3.23
CA GLU A 138 16.39 -12.49 2.97
C GLU A 138 16.86 -12.51 1.51
N MET A 139 15.97 -12.19 0.57
CA MET A 139 16.25 -12.22 -0.86
C MET A 139 16.99 -10.99 -1.38
N LEU A 140 16.76 -9.82 -0.78
CA LEU A 140 17.17 -8.52 -1.31
C LEU A 140 18.08 -7.72 -0.35
N SER A 141 18.49 -8.28 0.79
CA SER A 141 19.34 -7.59 1.77
C SER A 141 20.60 -7.01 1.15
N ALA A 142 21.33 -7.79 0.35
CA ALA A 142 22.55 -7.35 -0.32
C ALA A 142 22.31 -6.18 -1.28
N ASP A 143 21.14 -6.12 -1.93
CA ASP A 143 20.76 -4.98 -2.76
C ASP A 143 20.55 -3.73 -1.89
N PHE A 144 19.77 -3.86 -0.82
CA PHE A 144 19.46 -2.75 0.08
C PHE A 144 20.71 -2.20 0.76
N GLU A 145 21.69 -3.06 1.06
CA GLU A 145 22.97 -2.67 1.66
C GLU A 145 23.95 -2.04 0.65
N SER A 146 23.71 -2.14 -0.66
CA SER A 146 24.63 -1.61 -1.69
C SER A 146 24.78 -0.09 -1.64
N GLY A 147 23.84 0.62 -1.02
CA GLY A 147 23.90 2.07 -0.85
C GLY A 147 23.69 2.90 -2.11
N THR A 148 23.43 2.29 -3.27
CA THR A 148 23.09 3.02 -4.50
C THR A 148 21.77 3.77 -4.35
N ILE A 149 21.60 4.88 -5.07
CA ILE A 149 20.33 5.64 -5.04
C ILE A 149 19.15 4.75 -5.47
N GLU A 150 19.36 3.90 -6.48
CA GLU A 150 18.33 2.98 -6.97
C GLU A 150 17.94 1.95 -5.91
N SER A 151 18.92 1.35 -5.21
CA SER A 151 18.64 0.39 -4.14
C SER A 151 18.00 1.03 -2.92
N GLN A 152 18.41 2.25 -2.54
CA GLN A 152 17.77 3.02 -1.47
C GLN A 152 16.30 3.32 -1.81
N PHE A 153 16.01 3.71 -3.06
CA PHE A 153 14.65 3.91 -3.52
C PHE A 153 13.84 2.60 -3.49
N ARG A 154 14.43 1.49 -3.96
CA ARG A 154 13.81 0.16 -3.95
C ARG A 154 13.46 -0.32 -2.55
N GLU A 155 14.37 -0.16 -1.60
CA GLU A 155 14.17 -0.47 -0.18
C GLU A 155 13.01 0.36 0.39
N LEU A 156 13.04 1.67 0.13
CA LEU A 156 12.02 2.60 0.61
C LEU A 156 10.63 2.28 0.03
N ALA A 157 10.54 2.04 -1.27
CA ALA A 157 9.29 1.70 -1.94
C ALA A 157 8.67 0.42 -1.37
N PHE A 158 9.52 -0.58 -1.06
CA PHE A 158 9.08 -1.78 -0.36
C PHE A 158 8.55 -1.49 1.03
N GLU A 159 9.30 -0.75 1.83
CA GLU A 159 8.93 -0.44 3.22
C GLU A 159 7.59 0.31 3.29
N VAL A 160 7.39 1.28 2.40
CA VAL A 160 6.14 2.04 2.31
C VAL A 160 4.97 1.14 1.92
N LEU A 161 5.15 0.25 0.94
CA LEU A 161 4.11 -0.68 0.51
C LEU A 161 3.76 -1.69 1.61
N LEU A 162 4.77 -2.25 2.29
CA LEU A 162 4.58 -3.14 3.44
C LEU A 162 3.78 -2.44 4.55
N CYS A 163 4.19 -1.22 4.92
CA CYS A 163 3.47 -0.44 5.92
C CYS A 163 2.00 -0.22 5.51
N ARG A 164 1.77 0.07 4.23
CA ARG A 164 0.42 0.23 3.68
C ARG A 164 -0.40 -1.04 3.83
N LEU A 165 0.14 -2.21 3.47
CA LEU A 165 -0.57 -3.49 3.60
C LEU A 165 -0.97 -3.76 5.05
N TYR A 166 -0.04 -3.57 5.99
CA TYR A 166 -0.32 -3.72 7.41
C TYR A 166 -1.41 -2.76 7.91
N LEU A 167 -1.32 -1.47 7.57
CA LEU A 167 -2.36 -0.50 7.93
C LEU A 167 -3.73 -0.93 7.40
N CYS A 168 -3.78 -1.37 6.15
CA CYS A 168 -5.02 -1.83 5.51
C CYS A 168 -5.59 -3.08 6.21
N VAL A 169 -4.77 -3.98 6.73
CA VAL A 169 -5.25 -5.12 7.54
C VAL A 169 -5.79 -4.68 8.90
N GLN A 170 -5.08 -3.76 9.57
CA GLN A 170 -5.34 -3.48 10.99
C GLN A 170 -6.44 -2.44 11.25
N ILE A 171 -6.59 -1.43 10.38
CA ILE A 171 -7.53 -0.32 10.61
C ILE A 171 -8.98 -0.80 10.86
N PRO A 172 -9.52 -1.80 10.13
CA PRO A 172 -10.88 -2.30 10.38
C PRO A 172 -11.11 -2.88 11.78
N PHE A 173 -10.04 -3.14 12.54
CA PHE A 173 -10.11 -3.72 13.88
C PHE A 173 -9.82 -2.72 14.99
N LEU A 174 -9.42 -1.48 14.65
CA LEU A 174 -9.23 -0.40 15.63
C LEU A 174 -10.53 -0.06 16.35
N ARG A 175 -11.70 -0.18 15.69
CA ARG A 175 -13.01 0.07 16.33
C ARG A 175 -13.26 -0.83 17.54
N LYS A 176 -12.75 -2.07 17.53
CA LYS A 176 -12.94 -3.01 18.64
C LYS A 176 -11.93 -2.78 19.78
N MET A 177 -11.09 -1.74 19.69
CA MET A 177 -9.98 -1.48 20.61
C MET A 177 -9.15 -2.75 20.86
N ASN A 178 -8.98 -3.56 19.80
CA ASN A 178 -8.21 -4.77 19.90
C ASN A 178 -6.75 -4.39 20.17
N LYS A 179 -6.24 -4.78 21.33
CA LYS A 179 -4.89 -4.39 21.79
C LYS A 179 -3.80 -4.72 20.76
N PHE A 180 -3.92 -5.86 20.07
CA PHE A 180 -2.98 -6.25 19.02
C PHE A 180 -3.05 -5.29 17.84
N SER A 181 -4.24 -5.05 17.28
CA SER A 181 -4.39 -4.13 16.14
C SER A 181 -3.98 -2.69 16.49
N CYS A 182 -4.32 -2.19 17.68
CA CYS A 182 -3.89 -0.86 18.13
C CYS A 182 -2.36 -0.74 18.19
N LYS A 183 -1.69 -1.69 18.85
CA LYS A 183 -0.22 -1.71 18.95
C LYS A 183 0.42 -1.82 17.56
N ARG A 184 -0.05 -2.77 16.75
CA ARG A 184 0.47 -3.02 15.40
C ARG A 184 0.31 -1.80 14.50
N THR A 185 -0.85 -1.13 14.56
CA THR A 185 -1.09 0.11 13.80
C THR A 185 -0.13 1.22 14.19
N LEU A 186 0.12 1.45 15.50
CA LEU A 186 1.05 2.48 15.93
C LEU A 186 2.49 2.20 15.47
N GLU A 187 2.96 0.95 15.62
CA GLU A 187 4.29 0.52 15.16
C GLU A 187 4.46 0.74 13.65
N VAL A 188 3.46 0.33 12.87
CA VAL A 188 3.50 0.43 11.41
C VAL A 188 3.37 1.89 10.95
N ALA A 189 2.52 2.68 11.60
CA ALA A 189 2.39 4.08 11.26
C ALA A 189 3.69 4.84 11.53
N GLN A 190 4.36 4.53 12.64
CA GLN A 190 5.69 5.08 12.95
C GLN A 190 6.72 4.71 11.89
N ARG A 191 6.75 3.44 11.45
CA ARG A 191 7.61 2.99 10.33
C ARG A 191 7.33 3.80 9.06
N SER A 192 6.06 3.90 8.66
CA SER A 192 5.67 4.63 7.45
C SER A 192 6.05 6.11 7.48
N ILE A 193 5.93 6.78 8.64
CA ILE A 193 6.34 8.18 8.77
C ILE A 193 7.87 8.32 8.71
N ARG A 194 8.62 7.40 9.33
CA ARG A 194 10.09 7.38 9.20
C ARG A 194 10.55 7.17 7.77
N SER A 195 9.85 6.33 7.00
CA SER A 195 10.08 6.18 5.57
C SER A 195 9.84 7.48 4.81
N LEU A 196 8.78 8.23 5.14
CA LEU A 196 8.54 9.55 4.55
C LEU A 196 9.67 10.55 4.87
N ILE A 197 10.16 10.55 6.11
CA ILE A 197 11.30 11.40 6.51
C ILE A 197 12.55 11.02 5.72
N LYS A 198 12.91 9.73 5.68
CA LYS A 198 14.05 9.23 4.90
C LYS A 198 13.93 9.62 3.42
N PHE A 199 12.72 9.51 2.84
CA PHE A 199 12.46 9.92 1.46
C PHE A 199 12.67 11.41 1.23
N ASN A 200 12.24 12.24 2.17
CA ASN A 200 12.42 13.69 2.10
C ASN A 200 13.90 14.08 2.24
N ASP A 201 14.63 13.40 3.12
CA ASP A 201 16.06 13.66 3.35
C ASP A 201 16.91 13.35 2.12
N CYS A 202 16.48 12.40 1.27
CA CYS A 202 17.11 12.07 -0.01
C CYS A 202 16.34 12.59 -1.23
N ALA A 203 15.55 13.67 -1.10
CA ALA A 203 14.63 14.12 -2.14
C ALA A 203 15.33 14.57 -3.43
N LEU A 204 16.55 15.11 -3.34
CA LEU A 204 17.32 15.56 -4.51
C LEU A 204 17.87 14.37 -5.30
N GLU A 205 18.40 13.39 -4.59
CA GLU A 205 18.97 12.16 -5.16
C GLU A 205 17.88 11.28 -5.78
N THR A 206 16.69 11.28 -5.18
CA THR A 206 15.55 10.47 -5.62
C THR A 206 14.58 11.20 -6.55
N ILE A 207 14.94 12.40 -7.04
CA ILE A 207 14.04 13.25 -7.86
C ILE A 207 13.48 12.51 -9.08
N SER A 208 14.31 11.69 -9.73
CA SER A 208 13.95 10.85 -10.88
C SER A 208 12.92 9.78 -10.57
N TYR A 209 12.68 9.48 -9.29
CA TYR A 209 11.71 8.49 -8.82
C TYR A 209 10.49 9.12 -8.14
N ARG A 210 10.47 10.45 -7.90
CA ARG A 210 9.35 11.10 -7.19
C ARG A 210 8.03 11.01 -7.94
N TRP A 211 8.06 10.96 -9.28
CA TRP A 211 6.86 10.71 -10.10
C TRP A 211 6.24 9.34 -9.83
N TYR A 212 7.05 8.32 -9.53
CA TYR A 212 6.59 6.97 -9.19
C TYR A 212 5.94 6.95 -7.79
N GLY A 213 6.31 7.89 -6.93
CA GLY A 213 5.88 7.99 -5.54
C GLY A 213 4.58 8.74 -5.27
N GLN A 214 4.05 9.49 -6.23
CA GLN A 214 2.93 10.40 -5.97
C GLN A 214 1.71 9.68 -5.36
N ILE A 215 1.41 8.46 -5.81
CA ILE A 215 0.28 7.69 -5.29
C ILE A 215 0.65 6.90 -4.03
N TRP A 216 1.81 6.23 -3.97
CA TRP A 216 2.10 5.28 -2.88
C TRP A 216 2.97 5.86 -1.77
N ILE A 217 3.95 6.70 -2.12
CA ILE A 217 4.95 7.27 -1.21
C ILE A 217 4.38 8.42 -0.39
N LEU A 218 3.33 9.09 -0.85
CA LEU A 218 2.72 10.21 -0.11
C LEU A 218 1.39 9.85 0.54
N THR A 219 0.54 9.03 -0.09
CA THR A 219 -0.77 8.68 0.50
C THR A 219 -0.64 7.70 1.65
N SER A 220 0.30 6.75 1.61
CA SER A 220 0.47 5.79 2.71
C SER A 220 0.96 6.47 3.99
N PRO A 221 2.01 7.34 3.94
CA PRO A 221 2.40 8.12 5.11
C PRO A 221 1.35 9.15 5.55
N LEU A 222 0.53 9.68 4.63
CA LEU A 222 -0.63 10.50 5.01
C LEU A 222 -1.60 9.69 5.88
N LEU A 223 -2.02 8.51 5.41
CA LEU A 223 -2.90 7.62 6.16
C LEU A 223 -2.28 7.24 7.51
N ALA A 224 -1.00 6.90 7.52
CA ALA A 224 -0.24 6.60 8.74
C ALA A 224 -0.28 7.77 9.73
N THR A 225 -0.01 8.99 9.27
CA THR A 225 -0.03 10.22 10.08
C THR A 225 -1.38 10.47 10.72
N ILE A 226 -2.47 10.32 9.96
CA ILE A 226 -3.84 10.51 10.46
C ILE A 226 -4.20 9.45 11.48
N VAL A 227 -3.98 8.18 11.14
CA VAL A 227 -4.31 7.05 12.01
C VAL A 227 -3.52 7.11 13.30
N MET A 228 -2.23 7.47 13.22
CA MET A 228 -1.38 7.69 14.39
C MET A 228 -1.87 8.85 15.24
N SER A 229 -2.20 10.00 14.63
CA SER A 229 -2.74 11.15 15.35
C SER A 229 -4.01 10.79 16.11
N ILE A 230 -4.96 10.09 15.45
CA ILE A 230 -6.20 9.64 16.08
C ILE A 230 -5.93 8.60 17.19
N ALA A 231 -4.99 7.68 16.96
CA ALA A 231 -4.62 6.66 17.94
C ALA A 231 -3.95 7.28 19.20
N LEU A 232 -3.07 8.27 19.03
CA LEU A 232 -2.44 9.00 20.13
C LEU A 232 -3.46 9.75 20.97
N VAL A 233 -4.42 10.44 20.33
CA VAL A 233 -5.54 11.08 21.06
C VAL A 233 -6.27 10.08 21.96
N LYS A 234 -6.33 8.80 21.59
CA LYS A 234 -7.09 7.79 22.35
C LYS A 234 -6.27 7.02 23.37
N LEU A 235 -5.04 6.69 23.03
CA LEU A 235 -4.26 5.70 23.76
C LEU A 235 -3.15 6.31 24.60
N ASP A 236 -2.57 7.41 24.14
CA ASP A 236 -1.32 7.94 24.71
C ASP A 236 -1.14 9.41 24.32
N LYS A 237 -1.99 10.28 24.89
CA LYS A 237 -2.05 11.71 24.55
C LYS A 237 -0.76 12.46 24.90
N ASP A 238 -0.02 11.97 25.88
CA ASP A 238 1.14 12.64 26.46
C ASP A 238 2.46 12.17 25.82
N ASN A 239 2.40 11.35 24.77
CA ASN A 239 3.58 10.84 24.08
C ASN A 239 4.17 11.88 23.11
N GLU A 240 4.93 12.83 23.65
CA GLU A 240 5.52 13.93 22.88
C GLU A 240 6.46 13.45 21.77
N ASN A 241 7.11 12.31 21.93
CA ASN A 241 7.97 11.75 20.88
C ASN A 241 7.17 11.35 19.63
N LEU A 242 6.03 10.68 19.84
CA LEU A 242 5.16 10.26 18.74
C LEU A 242 4.41 11.45 18.13
N TRP A 243 4.08 12.46 18.93
CA TRP A 243 3.50 13.69 18.41
C TRP A 243 4.49 14.56 17.62
N SER A 244 5.75 14.65 18.05
CA SER A 244 6.82 15.29 17.28
C SER A 244 6.98 14.62 15.92
N LEU A 245 6.90 13.29 15.89
CA LEU A 245 6.94 12.53 14.63
C LEU A 245 5.75 12.87 13.71
N VAL A 246 4.54 13.00 14.25
CA VAL A 246 3.36 13.48 13.50
C VAL A 246 3.57 14.89 12.96
N GLY A 247 4.15 15.79 13.77
CA GLY A 247 4.49 17.16 13.37
C GLY A 247 5.45 17.20 12.18
N HIS A 248 6.55 16.44 12.23
CA HIS A 248 7.50 16.36 11.11
C HIS A 248 6.85 15.79 9.83
N ALA A 249 5.99 14.76 9.97
CA ALA A 249 5.26 14.21 8.84
C ALA A 249 4.37 15.27 8.18
N TYR A 250 3.67 16.06 8.99
CA TYR A 250 2.83 17.16 8.52
C TYR A 250 3.66 18.21 7.75
N GLU A 251 4.81 18.63 8.27
CA GLU A 251 5.67 19.62 7.59
C GLU A 251 6.09 19.14 6.21
N ILE A 252 6.55 17.89 6.10
CA ILE A 252 6.93 17.27 4.83
C ILE A 252 5.74 17.22 3.88
N LEU A 253 4.59 16.69 4.31
CA LEU A 253 3.40 16.56 3.47
C LEU A 253 2.88 17.94 2.99
N SER A 254 2.91 18.95 3.86
CA SER A 254 2.44 20.30 3.55
C SER A 254 3.31 21.04 2.53
N THR A 255 4.57 20.63 2.37
CA THR A 255 5.53 21.27 1.47
C THR A 255 5.84 20.42 0.23
N ALA A 256 5.47 19.14 0.22
CA ALA A 256 5.68 18.23 -0.90
C ALA A 256 4.84 18.64 -2.13
N PRO A 257 5.46 19.07 -3.25
CA PRO A 257 4.73 19.58 -4.41
C PRO A 257 3.83 18.52 -5.05
N GLU A 258 4.24 17.25 -5.02
CA GLU A 258 3.46 16.13 -5.56
C GLU A 258 2.19 15.86 -4.74
N PHE A 259 2.20 16.21 -3.45
CA PHE A 259 1.03 16.11 -2.58
C PHE A 259 0.07 17.28 -2.81
N GLN A 260 0.60 18.50 -2.93
CA GLN A 260 -0.21 19.71 -3.04
C GLN A 260 -1.13 19.75 -4.28
N VAL A 261 -0.78 19.02 -5.34
CA VAL A 261 -1.63 18.92 -6.53
C VAL A 261 -2.81 17.95 -6.37
N LEU A 262 -2.88 17.17 -5.28
CA LEU A 262 -3.96 16.22 -5.05
C LEU A 262 -5.22 16.93 -4.53
N LYS A 263 -6.38 16.53 -5.07
CA LYS A 263 -7.67 17.04 -4.61
C LYS A 263 -7.90 16.63 -3.15
N GLY A 264 -7.99 17.62 -2.26
CA GLY A 264 -8.21 17.43 -0.82
C GLY A 264 -6.94 17.50 0.02
N ALA A 265 -5.75 17.71 -0.57
CA ALA A 265 -4.48 17.84 0.15
C ALA A 265 -4.51 18.94 1.22
N GLU A 266 -5.10 20.11 0.90
CA GLU A 266 -5.25 21.21 1.85
C GLU A 266 -6.06 20.81 3.10
N MET A 267 -7.21 20.18 2.88
CA MET A 267 -8.06 19.69 3.98
C MET A 267 -7.36 18.59 4.78
N ALA A 268 -6.60 17.73 4.09
CA ALA A 268 -5.82 16.68 4.72
C ALA A 268 -4.76 17.26 5.69
N CYS A 269 -4.00 18.24 5.22
CA CYS A 269 -3.05 18.98 6.03
C CYS A 269 -3.73 19.71 7.20
N TRP A 270 -4.89 20.33 6.96
CA TRP A 270 -5.67 20.98 8.01
C TRP A 270 -6.07 20.00 9.11
N VAL A 271 -6.61 18.83 8.76
CA VAL A 271 -7.00 17.79 9.74
C VAL A 271 -5.82 17.37 10.60
N ILE A 272 -4.67 17.07 10.00
CA ILE A 272 -3.48 16.64 10.75
C ILE A 272 -3.00 17.76 11.67
N LYS A 273 -2.88 18.98 11.15
CA LYS A 273 -2.45 20.15 11.93
C LYS A 273 -3.37 20.39 13.13
N THR A 274 -4.68 20.34 12.93
CA THR A 274 -5.66 20.57 13.99
C THR A 274 -5.60 19.48 15.06
N ILE A 275 -5.54 18.19 14.68
CA ILE A 275 -5.39 17.11 15.66
C ILE A 275 -4.06 17.24 16.42
N ASN A 276 -2.97 17.56 15.72
CA ASN A 276 -1.67 17.74 16.33
C ASN A 276 -1.69 18.90 17.35
N ASN A 277 -2.25 20.05 17.01
CA ASN A 277 -2.27 21.20 17.91
C ASN A 277 -3.24 21.03 19.09
N GLU A 278 -4.44 20.50 18.83
CA GLU A 278 -5.49 20.40 19.86
C GLU A 278 -5.42 19.13 20.69
N ARG A 279 -4.62 18.14 20.26
CA ARG A 279 -4.55 16.79 20.88
C ARG A 279 -5.94 16.18 21.09
N ASN A 280 -6.84 16.42 20.13
CA ASN A 280 -8.25 16.06 20.20
C ASN A 280 -8.81 15.73 18.80
N CYS A 281 -9.89 14.95 18.75
CA CYS A 281 -10.61 14.56 17.55
C CYS A 281 -12.10 14.93 17.70
N ARG A 282 -12.43 16.21 17.48
CA ARG A 282 -13.80 16.73 17.55
C ARG A 282 -14.64 16.29 16.33
N GLY A 283 -15.96 16.38 16.45
CA GLY A 283 -16.91 16.01 15.40
C GLY A 283 -16.64 16.69 14.05
N GLU A 284 -16.22 17.97 14.06
CA GLU A 284 -15.84 18.70 12.84
C GLU A 284 -14.65 18.06 12.11
N ILE A 285 -13.60 17.69 12.84
CA ILE A 285 -12.41 17.00 12.29
C ILE A 285 -12.85 15.67 11.67
N ILE A 286 -13.67 14.92 12.41
CA ILE A 286 -14.22 13.63 12.00
C ILE A 286 -15.12 13.77 10.75
N ASN A 287 -15.85 14.88 10.62
CA ASN A 287 -16.68 15.17 9.45
C ASN A 287 -15.84 15.50 8.22
N ASN A 288 -14.68 16.13 8.41
CA ASN A 288 -13.74 16.40 7.32
C ASN A 288 -12.92 15.16 6.90
N LEU A 289 -12.97 14.04 7.64
CA LEU A 289 -12.32 12.80 7.22
C LEU A 289 -12.89 12.21 5.90
N ASP A 290 -14.08 12.60 5.47
CA ASP A 290 -14.62 12.16 4.16
C ASP A 290 -13.90 12.82 2.97
N THR A 291 -13.23 13.96 3.15
CA THR A 291 -12.54 14.62 2.01
C THR A 291 -11.37 13.79 1.50
N PHE A 292 -10.86 12.87 2.32
CA PHE A 292 -9.80 11.93 1.96
C PHE A 292 -10.25 10.87 0.96
N CYS A 293 -11.55 10.69 0.71
CA CYS A 293 -12.05 9.82 -0.36
C CYS A 293 -11.51 10.23 -1.74
N GLY A 294 -11.22 11.53 -1.93
CA GLY A 294 -10.62 12.06 -3.15
C GLY A 294 -9.12 11.79 -3.30
N ILE A 295 -8.45 11.39 -2.21
CA ILE A 295 -7.03 11.05 -2.16
C ILE A 295 -6.86 9.52 -2.16
N GLU A 296 -7.69 8.83 -1.38
CA GLU A 296 -7.67 7.39 -1.21
C GLU A 296 -9.09 6.87 -0.94
N PRO A 297 -9.74 6.20 -1.90
CA PRO A 297 -11.16 5.86 -1.77
C PRO A 297 -11.48 4.87 -0.65
N MET A 298 -10.52 4.02 -0.27
CA MET A 298 -10.65 3.15 0.90
C MET A 298 -10.67 3.93 2.21
N THR A 299 -10.12 5.14 2.23
CA THR A 299 -10.03 6.01 3.40
C THR A 299 -11.41 6.46 3.90
N LYS A 300 -12.43 6.46 3.05
CA LYS A 300 -13.83 6.60 3.49
C LYS A 300 -14.19 5.52 4.50
N THR A 301 -14.02 4.26 4.11
CA THR A 301 -14.36 3.11 4.93
C THR A 301 -13.46 3.06 6.15
N LEU A 302 -12.18 3.41 6.01
CA LEU A 302 -11.22 3.48 7.12
C LEU A 302 -11.63 4.53 8.17
N LEU A 303 -12.04 5.73 7.74
CA LEU A 303 -12.28 6.85 8.64
C LEU A 303 -13.72 6.94 9.14
N GLN A 304 -14.70 6.41 8.40
CA GLN A 304 -16.06 6.22 8.90
C GLN A 304 -16.12 5.31 10.13
N MET A 305 -15.09 4.49 10.36
CA MET A 305 -15.00 3.67 11.57
C MET A 305 -14.69 4.49 12.83
N PHE A 306 -14.20 5.73 12.69
CA PHE A 306 -14.03 6.68 13.78
C PHE A 306 -15.26 7.55 14.04
N ARG A 307 -16.24 7.56 13.11
CA ARG A 307 -17.47 8.38 13.18
C ARG A 307 -18.56 7.83 14.09
N LYS A 308 -18.64 6.52 14.29
CA LYS A 308 -19.73 5.95 15.09
C LYS A 308 -19.42 6.08 16.57
N ASP A 309 -20.33 6.74 17.29
CA ASP A 309 -20.29 7.00 18.73
C ASP A 309 -20.18 5.75 19.62
N GLU A 310 -20.18 4.54 19.03
CA GLU A 310 -19.94 3.27 19.73
C GLU A 310 -18.47 3.03 20.13
N LEU A 311 -17.57 3.96 19.83
CA LEU A 311 -16.22 4.00 20.42
C LEU A 311 -16.19 4.75 21.77
N PHE A 312 -17.34 5.24 22.25
CA PHE A 312 -17.46 6.16 23.39
C PHE A 312 -18.37 5.64 24.52
N MET A 313 -18.60 4.33 24.60
CA MET A 313 -19.06 3.65 25.83
C MET A 313 -18.17 2.46 26.14
#